data_AF-A0A7K0EIK6-F1
#
_entry.id   AF-A0A7K0EIK6-F1
#
_cell.length_a   1.000
_cell.length_b   1.000
_cell.length_c   1.000
_cell.angle_alpha   90.00
_cell.angle_beta   90.00
_cell.angle_gamma   90.00
#
_symmetry.space_group_name_H-M   'P 1'
#
loop_
_entity.id
_entity.type
_entity.pdbx_description
1 polymer ?
#
loop_
_entity_poly.entity_id
_entity_poly.type
_entity_poly.pdbx_seq_one_letter_code
_entity_poly.pdbx_strand_id
1 'polypeptide(L)'
;MHEDIAQCFMDYAERFQTGKNDEKRPYSRRHLDRITSAVGDFFDTHPHLLTNDVIELIAVGDEAEKQARFGHLNEFHSLNDAVVTYFNSLQPRSKKAYGFGFLRNLVRWNRPQVAPKMSYNSTVNS
;
A
#
# COMPACT_ATOMS: atom_id res chain seq x y z
N MET A 1 7.17 -12.55 -17.88
CA MET A 1 8.11 -12.55 -16.75
C MET A 1 7.55 -11.79 -15.54
N HIS A 2 7.40 -10.45 -15.58
CA HIS A 2 6.83 -9.73 -14.43
C HIS A 2 5.33 -10.00 -14.21
N GLU A 3 4.60 -10.28 -15.28
CA GLU A 3 3.18 -10.66 -15.21
C GLU A 3 2.98 -11.99 -14.47
N ASP A 4 3.87 -12.96 -14.69
CA ASP A 4 3.83 -14.28 -14.04
C ASP A 4 4.10 -14.13 -12.52
N ILE A 5 5.04 -13.25 -12.14
CA ILE A 5 5.33 -12.94 -10.74
C ILE A 5 4.13 -12.23 -10.09
N ALA A 6 3.51 -11.28 -10.79
CA ALA A 6 2.32 -10.58 -10.31
C ALA A 6 1.13 -11.55 -10.09
N GLN A 7 0.95 -12.53 -10.97
CA GLN A 7 -0.03 -13.60 -10.77
C GLN A 7 0.29 -14.43 -9.52
N CYS A 8 1.56 -14.83 -9.31
CA CYS A 8 1.96 -15.52 -8.08
C CYS A 8 1.61 -14.72 -6.82
N PHE A 9 1.86 -13.40 -6.81
CA PHE A 9 1.46 -12.53 -5.69
C PHE A 9 -0.03 -12.61 -5.40
N MET A 10 -0.86 -12.61 -6.44
CA MET A 10 -2.31 -12.69 -6.30
C MET A 10 -2.80 -14.05 -5.83
N ASP A 11 -2.21 -15.13 -6.36
CA ASP A 11 -2.48 -16.50 -5.93
C ASP A 11 -2.22 -16.67 -4.44
N TYR A 12 -1.06 -16.20 -3.94
CA TYR A 12 -0.72 -16.27 -2.52
C TYR A 12 -1.72 -15.49 -1.65
N ALA A 13 -2.07 -14.26 -2.07
CA ALA A 13 -3.02 -13.42 -1.35
C ALA A 13 -4.44 -14.03 -1.28
N GLU A 14 -4.93 -14.62 -2.38
CA GLU A 14 -6.24 -15.28 -2.42
C GLU A 14 -6.27 -16.56 -1.60
N ARG A 15 -5.22 -17.41 -1.71
CA ARG A 15 -5.09 -18.63 -0.90
C ARG A 15 -5.14 -18.30 0.59
N PHE A 16 -4.45 -17.25 1.00
CA PHE A 16 -4.39 -16.84 2.40
C PHE A 16 -5.75 -16.32 2.91
N GLN A 17 -6.45 -15.46 2.16
CA GLN A 17 -7.72 -14.89 2.64
C GLN A 17 -8.93 -15.81 2.53
N THR A 18 -9.05 -16.53 1.42
CA THR A 18 -10.29 -17.24 1.10
C THR A 18 -10.22 -18.72 1.41
N GLY A 19 -9.00 -19.27 1.58
CA GLY A 19 -8.76 -20.70 1.69
C GLY A 19 -9.22 -21.50 0.47
N LYS A 20 -9.58 -20.81 -0.63
CA LYS A 20 -10.14 -21.39 -1.84
C LYS A 20 -9.27 -21.00 -3.03
N ASN A 21 -8.75 -22.01 -3.75
CA ASN A 21 -8.26 -21.81 -5.11
C ASN A 21 -9.48 -21.77 -6.04
N ASP A 22 -10.11 -20.61 -6.22
CA ASP A 22 -10.98 -20.41 -7.38
C ASP A 22 -10.07 -20.12 -8.59
N GLU A 23 -9.34 -21.16 -9.04
CA GLU A 23 -8.34 -21.18 -10.13
C GLU A 23 -8.82 -20.61 -11.49
N LYS A 24 -10.07 -20.15 -11.58
CA LYS A 24 -10.76 -19.81 -12.83
C LYS A 24 -11.29 -18.39 -12.89
N ARG A 25 -11.11 -17.56 -11.86
CA ARG A 25 -11.53 -16.15 -11.96
C ARG A 25 -10.40 -15.31 -12.54
N PRO A 26 -10.58 -14.69 -13.72
CA PRO A 26 -9.58 -13.76 -14.21
C PRO A 26 -9.45 -12.60 -13.23
N TYR A 27 -8.22 -12.35 -12.78
CA TYR A 27 -7.90 -11.21 -11.94
C TYR A 27 -8.33 -9.90 -12.62
N SER A 28 -8.74 -8.92 -11.82
CA SER A 28 -9.00 -7.59 -12.34
C SER A 28 -7.72 -7.05 -12.98
N ARG A 29 -7.76 -6.82 -14.30
CA ARG A 29 -6.63 -6.29 -15.08
C ARG A 29 -5.97 -5.08 -14.42
N ARG A 30 -6.77 -4.20 -13.82
CA ARG A 30 -6.25 -3.02 -13.11
C ARG A 30 -5.34 -3.35 -11.92
N HIS A 31 -5.64 -4.40 -11.18
CA HIS A 31 -4.76 -4.85 -10.08
C HIS A 31 -3.52 -5.55 -10.63
N LEU A 32 -3.67 -6.28 -11.74
CA LEU A 32 -2.60 -7.01 -12.38
C LEU A 32 -1.58 -6.07 -13.01
N ASP A 33 -2.01 -5.05 -13.73
CA ASP A 33 -1.12 -4.03 -14.28
C ASP A 33 -0.39 -3.27 -13.17
N ARG A 34 -1.08 -2.93 -12.07
CA ARG A 34 -0.49 -2.18 -10.96
C ARG A 34 0.56 -2.98 -10.19
N ILE A 35 0.28 -4.26 -9.90
CA ILE A 35 1.24 -5.15 -9.25
C ILE A 35 2.39 -5.45 -10.22
N THR A 36 2.12 -5.72 -11.50
CA THR A 36 3.15 -5.98 -12.52
C THR A 36 4.12 -4.81 -12.65
N SER A 37 3.62 -3.57 -12.69
CA SER A 37 4.46 -2.37 -12.73
C SER A 37 5.36 -2.27 -11.50
N ALA A 38 4.80 -2.41 -10.30
CA ALA A 38 5.57 -2.27 -9.06
C ALA A 38 6.56 -3.43 -8.84
N VAL A 39 6.21 -4.64 -9.28
CA VAL A 39 7.10 -5.82 -9.33
C VAL A 39 8.25 -5.57 -10.30
N GLY A 40 7.97 -5.01 -11.48
CA GLY A 40 8.99 -4.58 -12.43
C GLY A 40 9.98 -3.62 -11.77
N ASP A 41 9.48 -2.50 -11.25
CA ASP A 41 10.32 -1.47 -10.62
C ASP A 41 11.20 -2.03 -9.47
N PHE A 42 10.64 -2.93 -8.66
CA PHE A 42 11.35 -3.53 -7.53
C PHE A 42 12.40 -4.56 -7.96
N PHE A 43 12.05 -5.53 -8.80
CA PHE A 43 12.98 -6.62 -9.18
C PHE A 43 13.93 -6.22 -10.31
N ASP A 44 13.61 -5.23 -11.12
CA ASP A 44 14.56 -4.68 -12.10
C ASP A 44 15.68 -3.92 -11.37
N THR A 45 15.35 -3.22 -10.28
CA THR A 45 16.31 -2.53 -9.41
C THR A 45 17.07 -3.51 -8.51
N HIS A 46 16.40 -4.56 -8.04
CA HIS A 46 16.96 -5.56 -7.12
C HIS A 46 16.76 -7.01 -7.61
N PRO A 47 17.39 -7.41 -8.73
CA PRO A 47 17.16 -8.73 -9.33
C PRO A 47 17.63 -9.90 -8.44
N HIS A 48 18.59 -9.65 -7.55
CA HIS A 48 19.06 -10.63 -6.56
C HIS A 48 18.00 -11.00 -5.51
N LEU A 49 16.95 -10.19 -5.36
CA LEU A 49 15.84 -10.45 -4.45
C LEU A 49 14.70 -11.25 -5.12
N LEU A 50 14.81 -11.57 -6.42
CA LEU A 50 13.81 -12.36 -7.13
C LEU A 50 13.92 -13.85 -6.73
N THR A 51 13.44 -14.17 -5.54
CA THR A 51 13.36 -15.53 -5.01
C THR A 51 11.94 -15.82 -4.53
N ASN A 52 11.54 -17.09 -4.54
CA ASN A 52 10.22 -17.51 -4.09
C ASN A 52 9.96 -17.08 -2.63
N ASP A 53 10.98 -17.16 -1.77
CA ASP A 53 10.87 -16.77 -0.36
C ASP A 53 10.55 -15.28 -0.20
N VAL A 54 11.18 -14.42 -1.03
CA VAL A 54 10.92 -12.97 -1.01
C VAL A 54 9.54 -12.66 -1.58
N ILE A 55 9.12 -13.34 -2.65
CA ILE A 55 7.79 -13.20 -3.23
C ILE A 55 6.72 -13.57 -2.20
N GLU A 56 6.87 -14.71 -1.53
CA GLU A 56 5.95 -15.17 -0.48
C GLU A 56 5.94 -14.20 0.71
N LEU A 57 7.11 -13.77 1.18
CA LEU A 57 7.24 -12.83 2.30
C LEU A 57 6.55 -11.49 1.98
N ILE A 58 6.72 -10.95 0.77
CA ILE A 58 6.06 -9.71 0.38
C ILE A 58 4.55 -9.91 0.21
N ALA A 59 4.12 -11.06 -0.32
CA ALA A 59 2.71 -11.35 -0.59
C ALA A 59 1.89 -11.50 0.69
N VAL A 60 2.36 -12.30 1.65
CA VAL A 60 1.57 -12.76 2.82
C VAL A 60 2.31 -12.68 4.15
N GLY A 61 3.59 -12.29 4.15
CA GLY A 61 4.37 -12.15 5.37
C GLY A 61 3.84 -11.08 6.33
N ASP A 62 4.37 -11.07 7.55
CA ASP A 62 4.03 -10.05 8.54
C ASP A 62 4.58 -8.68 8.15
N GLU A 63 3.78 -7.63 8.33
CA GLU A 63 4.14 -6.28 7.90
C GLU A 63 5.40 -5.77 8.62
N ALA A 64 5.58 -6.12 9.89
CA ALA A 64 6.78 -5.72 10.64
C ALA A 64 8.03 -6.40 10.08
N GLU A 65 7.91 -7.66 9.64
CA GLU A 65 9.01 -8.39 9.00
C GLU A 65 9.34 -7.82 7.63
N LYS A 66 8.34 -7.48 6.81
CA LYS A 66 8.55 -6.83 5.52
C LYS A 66 9.25 -5.49 5.67
N GLN A 67 8.79 -4.66 6.60
CA GLN A 67 9.38 -3.33 6.85
C GLN A 67 10.80 -3.44 7.42
N ALA A 68 11.08 -4.45 8.25
CA ALA A 68 12.43 -4.71 8.75
C ALA A 68 13.39 -5.11 7.62
N ARG A 69 12.95 -5.95 6.67
CA ARG A 69 13.81 -6.44 5.58
C ARG A 69 13.92 -5.51 4.38
N PHE A 70 12.83 -4.84 3.99
CA PHE A 70 12.74 -4.07 2.75
C PHE A 70 12.32 -2.62 2.94
N GLY A 71 11.96 -2.21 4.16
CA GLY A 71 11.45 -0.85 4.43
C GLY A 71 12.47 0.28 4.22
N HIS A 72 13.72 -0.05 3.92
CA HIS A 72 14.75 0.90 3.52
C HIS A 72 14.84 1.09 1.99
N LEU A 73 14.12 0.27 1.21
CA LEU A 73 14.06 0.34 -0.24
C LEU A 73 12.85 1.17 -0.66
N ASN A 74 13.05 2.19 -1.49
CA ASN A 74 11.97 3.10 -1.88
C ASN A 74 10.94 2.40 -2.78
N GLU A 75 11.43 1.51 -3.62
CA GLU A 75 10.69 0.69 -4.58
C GLU A 75 9.75 -0.28 -3.85
N PHE A 76 10.17 -0.76 -2.67
CA PHE A 76 9.36 -1.64 -1.83
C PHE A 76 8.05 -0.98 -1.39
N HIS A 77 8.05 0.32 -1.09
CA HIS A 77 6.81 1.01 -0.67
C HIS A 77 5.73 0.97 -1.74
N SER A 78 6.11 1.15 -3.01
CA SER A 78 5.16 1.11 -4.14
C SER A 78 4.61 -0.29 -4.36
N LEU A 79 5.47 -1.31 -4.24
CA LEU A 79 5.09 -2.71 -4.33
C LEU A 79 4.15 -3.11 -3.18
N ASN A 80 4.50 -2.76 -1.95
CA ASN A 80 3.71 -3.08 -0.77
C ASN A 80 2.32 -2.41 -0.81
N ASP A 81 2.23 -1.14 -1.22
CA ASP A 81 0.94 -0.45 -1.40
C ASP A 81 0.06 -1.14 -2.45
N ALA A 82 0.65 -1.60 -3.56
CA ALA A 82 -0.08 -2.33 -4.61
C ALA A 82 -0.64 -3.66 -4.09
N VAL A 83 0.17 -4.43 -3.35
CA VAL A 83 -0.24 -5.71 -2.74
C VAL A 83 -1.29 -5.51 -1.66
N VAL A 84 -1.11 -4.56 -0.75
CA VAL A 84 -2.07 -4.24 0.31
C VAL A 84 -3.40 -3.75 -0.27
N THR A 85 -3.36 -2.94 -1.32
CA THR A 85 -4.57 -2.49 -2.04
C THR A 85 -5.33 -3.68 -2.63
N TYR A 86 -4.63 -4.66 -3.18
CA TYR A 86 -5.24 -5.88 -3.69
C TYR A 86 -5.81 -6.73 -2.55
N PHE A 87 -5.07 -6.93 -1.46
CA PHE A 87 -5.53 -7.68 -0.30
C PHE A 87 -6.82 -7.08 0.33
N ASN A 88 -6.89 -5.75 0.42
CA ASN A 88 -8.09 -5.05 0.89
C ASN A 88 -9.28 -5.18 -0.06
N SER A 89 -9.05 -5.40 -1.36
CA SER A 89 -10.14 -5.62 -2.33
C SER A 89 -10.73 -7.04 -2.22
N LEU A 90 -9.92 -8.01 -1.76
CA LEU A 90 -10.35 -9.38 -1.49
C LEU A 90 -11.17 -9.52 -0.21
N GLN A 91 -11.01 -8.61 0.76
CA GLN A 91 -11.82 -8.65 1.99
C GLN A 91 -13.31 -8.47 1.65
N PRO A 92 -14.19 -9.35 2.14
CA PRO A 92 -15.62 -9.15 1.95
C PRO A 92 -15.97 -7.80 2.56
N ARG A 93 -16.42 -6.86 1.72
CA ARG A 93 -16.96 -5.58 2.17
C ARG A 93 -18.04 -5.88 3.21
N SER A 94 -17.70 -5.76 4.49
CA SER A 94 -18.70 -5.78 5.53
C SER A 94 -19.65 -4.63 5.19
N LYS A 95 -20.88 -4.97 4.81
CA LYS A 95 -21.93 -3.97 4.71
C LYS A 95 -22.11 -3.44 6.13
N LYS A 96 -21.63 -2.20 6.33
CA LYS A 96 -21.79 -1.31 7.50
C LYS A 96 -20.68 -1.41 8.57
N ALA A 97 -19.86 -0.36 8.61
CA ALA A 97 -19.80 0.51 9.77
C ALA A 97 -19.46 1.94 9.33
N TYR A 98 -20.41 2.85 9.52
CA TYR A 98 -20.13 4.26 9.67
C TYR A 98 -19.10 4.40 10.81
N GLY A 99 -17.88 4.84 10.53
CA GLY A 99 -16.85 4.93 11.58
C GLY A 99 -15.42 5.19 11.12
N PHE A 100 -15.19 5.89 10.00
CA PHE A 100 -13.86 6.41 9.66
C PHE A 100 -13.55 7.66 10.51
N GLY A 101 -13.46 7.46 11.82
CA GLY A 101 -13.13 8.47 12.82
C GLY A 101 -11.86 8.21 13.62
N PHE A 102 -11.07 7.16 13.30
CA PHE A 102 -10.01 6.69 14.23
C PHE A 102 -8.58 6.52 13.70
N LEU A 103 -8.25 6.99 12.49
CA LEU A 103 -6.83 7.03 12.04
C LEU A 103 -6.38 8.40 11.50
N ARG A 104 -6.99 9.49 11.97
CA ARG A 104 -6.49 10.86 11.72
C ARG A 104 -5.65 11.43 12.87
N ASN A 105 -5.19 10.58 13.79
CA ASN A 105 -4.49 10.98 15.03
C ASN A 105 -3.00 10.62 15.10
N LEU A 106 -2.33 10.28 14.00
CA LEU A 106 -0.91 9.88 14.04
C LEU A 106 0.07 10.73 13.22
N VAL A 107 -0.35 11.90 12.72
CA VAL A 107 0.61 12.94 12.31
C VAL A 107 0.10 14.30 12.76
N ARG A 108 0.41 14.66 14.01
CA ARG A 108 0.38 16.05 14.46
C ARG A 108 1.58 16.73 13.81
N TRP A 109 1.46 17.09 12.53
CA TRP A 109 2.41 17.96 11.87
C TRP A 109 2.33 19.31 12.58
N ASN A 110 3.28 19.56 13.48
CA ASN A 110 3.53 20.88 14.05
C ASN A 110 3.90 21.81 12.89
N ARG A 111 2.90 22.45 12.27
CA ARG A 111 3.15 23.68 11.53
C ARG A 111 3.46 24.76 12.57
N PRO A 112 4.66 25.36 12.59
CA PRO A 112 4.86 26.58 13.36
C PRO A 112 3.86 27.62 12.83
N GLN A 113 2.96 28.08 13.70
CA GLN A 113 2.11 29.21 13.42
C GLN A 113 3.02 30.43 13.26
N VAL A 114 3.25 30.84 12.02
CA VAL A 114 3.82 32.16 11.73
C VAL A 114 2.77 33.16 12.20
N ALA A 115 3.10 33.91 13.26
CA ALA A 115 2.26 34.96 13.81
C ALA A 115 1.86 35.96 12.71
N PRO A 116 0.57 36.32 12.58
CA PRO A 116 0.21 37.42 11.70
C PRO A 116 0.81 38.71 12.27
N LYS A 117 1.70 39.34 11.49
CA LYS A 117 2.19 40.70 11.72
C LYS A 117 0.98 41.62 11.93
N MET A 118 1.00 42.36 13.04
CA MET A 118 0.18 43.54 13.26
C MET A 118 0.23 44.44 12.01
N SER A 119 -0.92 44.64 11.37
CA SER A 119 -1.12 45.77 10.47
C SER A 119 -2.07 46.74 11.16
N TYR A 120 -1.52 47.88 11.55
CA TYR A 120 -2.27 49.08 11.89
C TYR A 120 -3.26 49.38 10.75
N ASN A 121 -4.50 49.71 11.10
CA ASN A 121 -5.31 50.64 10.32
C ASN A 121 -6.19 51.44 11.26
N SER A 122 -5.88 52.73 11.28
CA SER A 122 -6.61 53.83 11.88
C SER A 122 -8.06 53.84 11.42
N THR A 123 -9.01 54.07 12.32
CA THR A 123 -10.32 54.60 11.95
C THR A 123 -10.72 55.66 12.95
N VAL A 124 -10.69 56.89 12.44
CA VAL A 124 -11.26 58.12 12.99
C VAL A 124 -12.77 58.10 12.73
N ASN A 125 -13.54 58.69 13.66
CA ASN A 125 -14.92 59.24 13.58
C ASN A 125 -15.70 58.79 14.83
N SER A 126 -16.35 59.64 15.62
CA SER A 126 -16.69 61.06 15.57
C SER A 126 -16.87 61.57 17.00
#